data_AF-A0A7Y5I1D7-F1
#
_entry.id   AF-A0A7Y5I1D7-F1
#
_cell.length_a   1.000
_cell.length_b   1.000
_cell.length_c   1.000
_cell.angle_alpha   90.00
_cell.angle_beta   90.00
_cell.angle_gamma   90.00
#
_symmetry.space_group_name_H-M   'P 1'
#
loop_
_entity.id
_entity.type
_entity.pdbx_description
1 polymer ?
#
loop_
_entity_poly.entity_id
_entity_poly.type
_entity_poly.pdbx_seq_one_letter_code
_entity_poly.pdbx_strand_id
1 'polypeptide(L)' 'KFLLNKAKVAVSPGIGFGEYGDDFVRLALVENEHRIRQAAKCIKKAFESPAQKVAG' A
#
# COMPACT_ATOMS: atom_id res chain seq x y z
N LYS A 1 5.94 4.97 3.64
CA LYS A 1 6.77 3.80 3.19
C LYS A 1 6.27 2.42 3.66
N PHE A 2 5.19 2.32 4.45
CA PHE A 2 4.69 1.06 5.01
C PHE A 2 4.38 -0.03 3.95
N LEU A 3 3.56 0.30 2.94
CA LEU A 3 3.13 -0.66 1.91
C LEU A 3 4.31 -1.25 1.13
N LEU A 4 5.33 -0.44 0.80
CA LEU A 4 6.52 -0.95 0.12
C LEU A 4 7.30 -1.92 1.02
N ASN A 5 7.49 -1.57 2.30
CA ASN A 5 8.35 -2.33 3.20
C ASN A 5 7.67 -3.62 3.71
N LYS A 6 6.40 -3.51 4.11
CA LYS A 6 5.63 -4.58 4.79
C LYS A 6 4.73 -5.36 3.85
N ALA A 7 4.14 -4.70 2.84
CA ALA A 7 3.26 -5.35 1.86
C ALA A 7 3.97 -5.65 0.53
N LYS A 8 5.20 -5.16 0.29
CA LYS A 8 5.89 -5.26 -1.02
C LYS A 8 5.06 -4.67 -2.16
N VAL A 9 4.27 -3.64 -1.87
CA VAL A 9 3.46 -2.92 -2.86
C VAL A 9 3.94 -1.48 -2.96
N ALA A 10 4.39 -1.08 -4.14
CA ALA A 10 4.69 0.32 -4.46
C ALA A 10 3.38 1.06 -4.79
N VAL A 11 3.23 2.28 -4.27
CA VAL A 11 2.07 3.15 -4.49
C VAL A 11 2.52 4.58 -4.74
N SER A 12 1.70 5.36 -5.45
CA SER A 12 1.86 6.81 -5.54
C SER A 12 1.18 7.46 -4.33
N PRO A 13 1.89 8.22 -3.49
CA PRO A 13 1.28 9.02 -2.43
C PRO A 13 0.29 10.04 -3.00
N GLY A 14 -0.76 10.37 -2.24
CA GLY A 14 -1.79 11.31 -2.66
C GLY A 14 -1.42 12.79 -2.50
N ILE A 15 -0.34 13.12 -1.78
CA ILE A 15 0.16 14.51 -1.58
C ILE A 15 0.37 15.31 -2.88
N GLY A 16 0.59 14.63 -4.00
CA GLY A 16 0.71 15.28 -5.31
C GLY A 16 -0.61 15.69 -5.97
N PHE A 17 -1.77 15.48 -5.32
CA PHE A 17 -3.10 15.60 -5.93
C PHE A 17 -4.02 16.62 -5.21
N GLY A 18 -3.45 17.49 -4.38
CA GLY A 18 -4.18 18.57 -3.68
C GLY A 18 -4.26 18.37 -2.17
N GLU A 19 -4.78 19.37 -1.48
CA GLU A 19 -4.79 19.48 -0.01
C GLU A 19 -5.52 18.33 0.71
N TYR A 20 -6.42 17.63 0.02
CA TYR A 20 -7.17 16.50 0.58
C TYR A 20 -6.55 15.13 0.24
N GLY A 21 -5.36 15.10 -0.39
CA GLY A 21 -4.73 13.87 -0.88
C GLY A 21 -3.81 13.17 0.14
N ASP A 22 -3.45 13.83 1.24
CA ASP A 22 -2.36 13.40 2.12
C ASP A 22 -2.58 12.04 2.80
N ASP A 23 -3.84 11.69 3.09
CA ASP A 23 -4.21 10.42 3.71
C ASP A 23 -4.47 9.29 2.70
N PHE A 24 -4.34 9.58 1.41
CA PHE A 24 -4.70 8.65 0.34
C PHE A 24 -3.50 8.19 -0.48
N VAL A 25 -3.70 7.09 -1.19
CA VAL A 25 -2.78 6.56 -2.19
C VAL A 25 -3.52 6.34 -3.49
N ARG A 26 -2.83 6.46 -4.62
CA ARG A 26 -3.41 6.16 -5.93
C ARG A 26 -3.16 4.71 -6.31
N LEU A 27 -4.23 4.03 -6.74
CA LEU A 27 -4.19 2.70 -7.32
C LEU A 27 -4.50 2.80 -8.82
N ALA A 28 -3.63 2.24 -9.65
CA ALA A 28 -3.86 2.16 -11.08
C ALA A 28 -4.51 0.81 -11.43
N LEU A 29 -5.72 0.83 -11.98
CA LEU A 29 -6.46 -0.37 -12.40
C LEU A 29 -6.08 -0.86 -13.81
N VAL A 30 -5.02 -0.29 -14.40
CA VAL A 30 -4.51 -0.65 -15.74
C VAL A 30 -3.74 -1.97 -15.76
N GLU A 31 -3.52 -2.56 -14.59
CA GLU A 31 -2.84 -3.83 -14.42
C GLU A 31 -3.79 -5.03 -14.53
N ASN A 32 -3.25 -6.21 -14.81
CA ASN A 32 -4.07 -7.40 -14.87
C ASN A 32 -4.63 -7.81 -13.49
N GLU A 33 -5.76 -8.52 -13.53
CA GLU A 33 -6.51 -8.92 -12.33
C GLU A 33 -5.68 -9.75 -11.34
N HIS A 34 -4.80 -10.63 -11.83
CA HIS A 34 -3.94 -11.43 -10.96
C HIS A 34 -2.98 -10.56 -10.14
N ARG A 35 -2.37 -9.54 -10.76
CA ARG A 35 -1.48 -8.60 -10.07
C ARG A 35 -2.24 -7.75 -9.05
N ILE A 36 -3.43 -7.26 -9.40
CA ILE A 36 -4.27 -6.48 -8.49
C ILE A 36 -4.66 -7.33 -7.27
N ARG A 37 -5.12 -8.57 -7.50
CA ARG A 37 -5.47 -9.51 -6.42
C ARG A 37 -4.28 -9.85 -5.53
N GLN A 38 -3.09 -10.04 -6.11
CA GLN A 38 -1.87 -10.28 -5.35
C GLN A 38 -1.53 -9.08 -4.46
N ALA A 39 -1.52 -7.87 -5.00
CA ALA A 39 -1.26 -6.66 -4.23
C ALA A 39 -2.26 -6.52 -3.07
N ALA A 40 -3.55 -6.71 -3.32
CA ALA A 40 -4.59 -6.65 -2.29
C ALA A 40 -4.36 -7.67 -1.16
N LYS A 41 -4.00 -8.93 -1.49
CA LYS A 41 -3.67 -9.96 -0.49
C LYS A 41 -2.45 -9.57 0.36
N CYS A 42 -1.41 -9.05 -0.26
CA CYS A 42 -0.22 -8.60 0.46
C CYS A 42 -0.51 -7.41 1.39
N ILE A 43 -1.32 -6.45 0.93
CA ILE A 43 -1.77 -5.32 1.74
C ILE A 43 -2.55 -5.83 2.96
N LYS A 44 -3.54 -6.70 2.74
CA LYS A 44 -4.34 -7.30 3.81
C LYS A 44 -3.44 -7.97 4.87
N LYS A 45 -2.53 -8.84 4.43
CA LYS A 45 -1.58 -9.53 5.32
C LYS A 45 -0.71 -8.56 6.14
N ALA A 46 -0.28 -7.45 5.54
CA ALA A 46 0.53 -6.46 6.24
C ALA A 46 -0.22 -5.75 7.37
N PHE A 47 -1.53 -5.54 7.23
CA PHE A 47 -2.37 -4.93 8.27
C PHE A 47 -2.86 -5.94 9.32
N GLU A 48 -3.02 -7.22 8.96
CA GLU A 48 -3.41 -8.29 9.89
C GLU A 48 -2.24 -8.82 10.72
N SER A 49 -1.00 -8.61 10.27
CA SER A 49 0.18 -9.06 11.02
C SER A 49 0.31 -8.23 12.30
N PRO A 50 0.39 -8.86 13.50
CA PRO A 50 0.56 -8.12 14.75
C PRO A 50 1.77 -7.19 14.61
N ALA A 51 1.56 -5.91 14.92
CA ALA A 51 2.52 -4.84 14.71
C ALA A 51 3.89 -5.27 15.21
N GLN A 52 4.80 -5.58 14.28
CA GLN A 52 6.15 -5.96 14.62
C GLN A 52 6.82 -4.70 15.15
N LYS A 53 6.96 -4.61 16.48
CA LYS A 53 7.70 -3.56 17.17
C LYS A 53 9.00 -3.37 16.42
N VAL A 54 9.19 -2.17 15.88
CA VAL A 54 10.46 -1.77 15.28
C VAL A 54 11.47 -1.84 16.41
N ALA A 55 12.37 -2.82 16.36
CA ALA A 55 13.50 -2.86 17.26
C ALA A 55 14.42 -1.68 16.90
N GLY A 56 14.74 -0.87 17.92
CA GLY A 56 15.85 0.09 18.05
C GLY A 56 16.38 0.72 16.78
#